data_AF-A0A535KM19-F1
#
_entry.id   AF-A0A535KM19-F1
#
_cell.length_a   1.000
_cell.length_b   1.000
_cell.length_c   1.000
_cell.angle_alpha   90.00
_cell.angle_beta   90.00
_cell.angle_gamma   90.00
#
_symmetry.space_group_name_H-M   'P 1'
#
loop_
_entity.id
_entity.type
_entity.pdbx_description
1 polymer ?
#
loop_
_entity_poly.entity_id
_entity_poly.type
_entity_poly.pdbx_seq_one_letter_code
_entity_poly.pdbx_strand_id
1 'polypeptide(L)'
;MLKAQLVDPGRAVPDMVLRLTGIRQEELRGAASPEIALGRLADFVRGRQPVGHGARLDVEFLEAAGLWDPSQQILDTLDIARILLPGAASHSLPLLSTEMGFNQPRPHRALDDADATRQLLLRLREEAVALDEGLKESMLALVAPYGWPVARFFADALTAPSPNPEPPAAVG
;
A
#
# COMPACT_ATOMS: atom_id res chain seq x y z
N MET A 1 3.17 11.22 11.25
CA MET A 1 1.96 12.05 11.22
C MET A 1 1.27 11.82 9.89
N LEU A 2 0.06 11.26 9.91
CA LEU A 2 -0.78 11.11 8.71
C LEU A 2 -1.24 12.50 8.26
N LYS A 3 -1.12 12.80 6.97
CA LYS A 3 -1.54 14.08 6.37
C LYS A 3 -2.61 13.80 5.32
N ALA A 4 -3.68 14.57 5.35
CA ALA A 4 -4.71 14.56 4.31
C ALA A 4 -4.97 16.00 3.85
N GLN A 5 -5.32 16.15 2.59
CA GLN A 5 -5.66 17.44 1.99
C GLN A 5 -6.86 17.24 1.05
N LEU A 6 -7.86 18.11 1.16
CA LEU A 6 -8.96 18.19 0.19
C LEU A 6 -8.56 19.07 -1.00
N VAL A 7 -9.17 18.82 -2.15
CA VAL A 7 -8.90 19.48 -3.42
C VAL A 7 -10.20 19.98 -4.03
N ASP A 8 -10.23 21.25 -4.43
CA ASP A 8 -11.33 21.81 -5.22
C ASP A 8 -11.10 21.47 -6.70
N PRO A 9 -11.91 20.59 -7.32
CA PRO A 9 -11.72 20.22 -8.71
C PRO A 9 -12.20 21.30 -9.70
N GLY A 10 -12.72 22.44 -9.22
CA GLY A 10 -13.25 23.51 -10.07
C GLY A 10 -14.52 23.15 -10.84
N ARG A 11 -15.13 22.00 -10.52
CA ARG A 11 -16.36 21.46 -11.14
C ARG A 11 -17.22 20.75 -10.11
N ALA A 12 -18.50 20.57 -10.42
CA ALA A 12 -19.39 19.78 -9.58
C ALA A 12 -18.91 18.32 -9.49
N VAL A 13 -18.84 17.79 -8.27
CA VAL A 13 -18.49 16.38 -8.04
C VAL A 13 -19.78 15.56 -8.08
N PRO A 14 -19.83 14.44 -8.82
CA PRO A 14 -21.02 13.60 -8.86
C PRO A 14 -21.44 13.12 -7.47
N ASP A 15 -22.75 13.14 -7.17
CA ASP A 15 -23.28 12.75 -5.85
C ASP A 15 -22.85 11.35 -5.40
N MET A 16 -22.68 10.44 -6.36
CA MET A 16 -22.18 9.09 -6.08
C MET A 16 -20.79 9.11 -5.43
N VAL A 17 -19.88 9.98 -5.91
CA VAL A 17 -18.52 10.12 -5.37
C VAL A 17 -18.55 10.78 -3.99
N LEU A 18 -19.40 11.80 -3.80
CA LEU A 18 -19.58 12.45 -2.50
C LEU A 18 -20.09 11.45 -1.45
N ARG A 19 -21.07 10.63 -1.79
CA ARG A 19 -21.57 9.56 -0.91
C ARG A 19 -20.51 8.50 -0.62
N LEU A 20 -19.80 8.05 -1.64
CA LEU A 20 -18.78 7.00 -1.51
C LEU A 20 -17.64 7.41 -0.59
N THR A 21 -17.13 8.64 -0.76
CA THR A 21 -15.95 9.15 -0.03
C THR A 21 -16.30 9.82 1.29
N GLY A 22 -17.58 10.14 1.52
CA GLY A 22 -18.05 10.94 2.65
C GLY A 22 -17.55 12.39 2.62
N ILE A 23 -17.08 12.88 1.47
CA ILE A 23 -16.73 14.29 1.28
C ILE A 23 -18.00 15.07 0.97
N ARG A 24 -18.22 16.21 1.64
CA ARG A 24 -19.32 17.13 1.29
C ARG A 24 -18.85 18.17 0.29
N GLN A 25 -19.74 18.59 -0.59
CA GLN A 25 -19.44 19.60 -1.62
C GLN A 25 -18.97 20.93 -1.02
N GLU A 26 -19.44 21.29 0.17
CA GLU A 26 -19.04 22.49 0.92
C GLU A 26 -17.58 22.44 1.38
N GLU A 27 -17.07 21.24 1.70
CA GLU A 27 -15.69 21.05 2.16
C GLU A 27 -14.66 21.26 1.04
N LEU A 28 -15.11 21.21 -0.21
CA LEU A 28 -14.28 21.45 -1.39
C LEU A 28 -14.11 22.95 -1.67
N ARG A 29 -15.04 23.79 -1.24
CA ARG A 29 -15.00 25.24 -1.54
C ARG A 29 -13.81 25.89 -0.82
N GLY A 30 -12.92 26.51 -1.59
CA GLY A 30 -11.73 27.15 -1.05
C GLY A 30 -10.62 26.16 -0.64
N ALA A 31 -10.79 24.87 -0.95
CA ALA A 31 -9.70 23.91 -0.88
C ALA A 31 -8.63 24.24 -1.97
N ALA A 32 -7.47 23.60 -1.88
CA ALA A 32 -6.41 23.83 -2.86
C ALA A 32 -6.83 23.36 -4.26
N SER A 33 -6.29 23.99 -5.30
CA SER A 33 -6.45 23.47 -6.66
C SER A 33 -5.73 22.13 -6.82
N PRO A 34 -6.09 21.32 -7.84
CA PRO A 34 -5.44 20.04 -8.10
C PRO A 34 -3.94 20.20 -8.31
N GLU A 35 -3.51 21.22 -9.02
CA GLU A 35 -2.09 21.46 -9.34
C GLU A 35 -1.27 21.71 -8.06
N ILE A 36 -1.79 22.52 -7.14
CA ILE A 36 -1.13 22.81 -5.86
C ILE A 36 -1.06 21.56 -4.99
N ALA A 37 -2.16 20.81 -4.89
CA ALA A 37 -2.23 19.62 -4.05
C ALA A 37 -1.32 18.50 -4.57
N LEU A 38 -1.33 18.27 -5.89
CA LEU A 38 -0.48 17.27 -6.53
C LEU A 38 1.00 17.64 -6.45
N GLY A 39 1.36 18.92 -6.60
CA GLY A 39 2.75 19.38 -6.40
C GLY A 39 3.25 19.10 -4.98
N ARG A 40 2.42 19.35 -3.96
CA ARG A 40 2.72 19.01 -2.56
C ARG A 40 2.85 17.50 -2.33
N LEU A 41 2.01 16.71 -2.99
CA LEU A 41 2.09 15.25 -2.92
C LEU A 41 3.38 14.74 -3.57
N ALA A 42 3.74 15.24 -4.75
CA ALA A 42 4.98 14.93 -5.45
C ALA A 42 6.22 15.25 -4.58
N ASP A 43 6.24 16.42 -3.96
CA ASP A 43 7.29 16.79 -3.01
C ASP A 43 7.35 15.87 -1.79
N PHE A 44 6.19 15.44 -1.28
CA PHE A 44 6.10 14.55 -0.14
C PHE A 44 6.62 13.14 -0.44
N VAL A 45 6.34 12.61 -1.63
CA VAL A 45 6.78 11.26 -2.03
C VAL A 45 8.20 11.22 -2.60
N ARG A 46 8.77 12.36 -2.99
CA ARG A 46 10.12 12.44 -3.58
C ARG A 46 11.17 11.76 -2.71
N GLY A 47 11.94 10.86 -3.33
CA GLY A 47 13.01 10.12 -2.66
C GLY A 47 12.54 9.08 -1.64
N ARG A 48 11.24 8.76 -1.62
CA ARG A 48 10.64 7.72 -0.78
C ARG A 48 10.11 6.59 -1.65
N GLN A 49 9.96 5.41 -1.08
CA GLN A 49 9.26 4.30 -1.72
C GLN A 49 7.74 4.50 -1.54
N PRO A 50 6.98 4.80 -2.60
CA PRO A 50 5.53 4.84 -2.53
C PRO A 50 4.98 3.42 -2.35
N VAL A 51 3.96 3.31 -1.51
CA VAL A 51 3.25 2.07 -1.19
C VAL A 51 1.76 2.32 -1.43
N GLY A 52 1.08 1.37 -2.07
CA GLY A 52 -0.35 1.43 -2.30
C GLY A 52 -0.99 0.06 -2.33
N HIS A 53 -2.28 0.01 -2.66
CA HIS A 53 -3.03 -1.22 -2.81
C HIS A 53 -3.90 -1.14 -4.08
N GLY A 54 -3.53 -1.86 -5.13
CA GLY A 54 -4.15 -1.70 -6.44
C GLY A 54 -3.92 -0.29 -7.03
N ALA A 55 -2.71 0.24 -6.85
CA ALA A 55 -2.42 1.67 -7.00
C ALA A 55 -2.22 2.14 -8.45
N ARG A 56 -2.58 1.30 -9.43
CA ARG A 56 -2.42 1.60 -10.85
C ARG A 56 -3.12 2.90 -11.24
N LEU A 57 -4.37 3.07 -10.79
CA LEU A 57 -5.15 4.26 -11.10
C LEU A 57 -4.51 5.52 -10.49
N ASP A 58 -4.00 5.44 -9.25
CA ASP A 58 -3.30 6.54 -8.59
C ASP A 58 -2.05 6.97 -9.37
N VAL A 59 -1.27 6.02 -9.89
CA VAL A 59 -0.11 6.30 -10.74
C VAL A 59 -0.53 6.97 -12.04
N GLU A 60 -1.55 6.45 -12.72
CA GLU A 60 -2.07 7.01 -13.97
C GLU A 60 -2.52 8.49 -13.77
N PHE A 61 -3.11 8.82 -12.61
CA PHE A 61 -3.44 10.21 -12.26
C PHE A 61 -2.19 11.10 -12.09
N LEU A 62 -1.14 10.59 -11.44
CA LEU A 62 0.10 11.34 -11.21
C LEU A 62 0.92 11.51 -12.50
N GLU A 63 0.94 10.48 -13.36
CA GLU A 63 1.55 10.52 -14.68
C GLU A 63 0.84 11.53 -15.59
N ALA A 64 -0.49 11.50 -15.64
CA ALA A 64 -1.29 12.45 -16.42
C ALA A 64 -1.09 13.90 -15.95
N ALA A 65 -0.77 14.11 -14.67
CA ALA A 65 -0.43 15.42 -14.11
C ALA A 65 1.03 15.84 -14.35
N GLY A 66 1.88 14.96 -14.91
CA GLY A 66 3.31 15.22 -15.11
C GLY A 66 4.13 15.22 -13.82
N LEU A 67 3.62 14.55 -12.78
CA LEU A 67 4.17 14.59 -11.41
C LEU A 67 4.66 13.22 -10.90
N TRP A 68 4.67 12.23 -11.79
CA TRP A 68 5.25 10.91 -11.54
C TRP A 68 6.59 10.76 -12.26
N ASP A 69 7.61 10.29 -11.55
CA ASP A 69 8.86 9.86 -12.18
C ASP A 69 8.64 8.47 -12.78
N PRO A 70 8.78 8.25 -14.11
CA PRO A 70 8.57 6.95 -14.72
C PRO A 70 9.51 5.84 -14.20
N SER A 71 10.63 6.21 -13.57
CA SER A 71 11.54 5.26 -12.92
C SER A 71 11.09 4.90 -11.49
N GLN A 72 10.18 5.67 -10.90
CA GLN A 72 9.61 5.40 -9.58
C GLN A 72 8.62 4.24 -9.69
N GLN A 73 8.90 3.16 -8.97
CA GLN A 73 8.00 2.01 -8.88
C GLN A 73 7.20 2.08 -7.58
N ILE A 74 5.92 1.70 -7.61
CA ILE A 74 5.10 1.51 -6.41
C ILE A 74 5.33 0.10 -5.85
N LEU A 75 5.42 0.01 -4.53
CA LEU A 75 5.25 -1.26 -3.83
C LEU A 75 3.75 -1.50 -3.65
N ASP A 76 3.18 -2.35 -4.50
CA ASP A 76 1.75 -2.65 -4.46
C ASP A 76 1.46 -3.82 -3.52
N THR A 77 0.77 -3.54 -2.42
CA THR A 77 0.38 -4.56 -1.44
C THR A 77 -0.62 -5.58 -1.99
N LEU A 78 -1.32 -5.26 -3.07
CA LEU A 78 -2.20 -6.22 -3.76
C LEU A 78 -1.39 -7.39 -4.33
N ASP A 79 -0.25 -7.11 -4.96
CA ASP A 79 0.61 -8.14 -5.54
C ASP A 79 1.25 -9.00 -4.45
N ILE A 80 1.71 -8.35 -3.36
CA ILE A 80 2.26 -9.06 -2.19
C ILE A 80 1.19 -9.95 -1.55
N ALA A 81 -0.03 -9.44 -1.37
CA ALA A 81 -1.13 -10.20 -0.79
C ALA A 81 -1.52 -11.40 -1.66
N ARG A 82 -1.51 -11.27 -2.99
CA ARG A 82 -1.79 -12.41 -3.90
C ARG A 82 -0.75 -13.52 -3.78
N ILE A 83 0.51 -13.16 -3.55
CA ILE A 83 1.61 -14.11 -3.38
C ILE A 83 1.52 -14.80 -2.01
N LEU A 84 1.35 -14.03 -0.95
CA LEU A 84 1.38 -14.55 0.43
C LEU A 84 0.07 -15.20 0.88
N LEU A 85 -1.06 -14.75 0.32
CA LEU A 85 -2.40 -15.17 0.72
C LEU A 85 -3.18 -15.72 -0.48
N PRO A 86 -2.67 -16.74 -1.18
CA PRO A 86 -3.29 -17.25 -2.41
C PRO A 86 -4.69 -17.85 -2.17
N GLY A 87 -5.00 -18.25 -0.93
CA GLY A 87 -6.30 -18.80 -0.54
C GLY A 87 -7.32 -17.77 -0.05
N ALA A 88 -6.99 -16.48 -0.03
CA ALA A 88 -7.95 -15.44 0.40
C ALA A 88 -9.15 -15.36 -0.55
N ALA A 89 -10.36 -15.18 0.00
CA ALA A 89 -11.59 -15.12 -0.79
C ALA A 89 -11.63 -13.88 -1.71
N SER A 90 -10.99 -12.79 -1.30
CA SER A 90 -10.69 -11.64 -2.16
C SER A 90 -9.50 -10.87 -1.59
N HIS A 91 -8.71 -10.28 -2.49
CA HIS A 91 -7.57 -9.43 -2.13
C HIS A 91 -7.92 -7.94 -2.06
N SER A 92 -9.20 -7.57 -2.04
CA SER A 92 -9.59 -6.16 -1.88
C SER A 92 -9.21 -5.64 -0.49
N LEU A 93 -8.73 -4.39 -0.42
CA LEU A 93 -8.35 -3.77 0.86
C LEU A 93 -9.45 -3.83 1.93
N PRO A 94 -10.75 -3.57 1.65
CA PRO A 94 -11.79 -3.65 2.69
C PRO A 94 -11.99 -5.07 3.23
N LEU A 95 -11.95 -6.08 2.36
CA LEU A 95 -12.12 -7.47 2.79
C LEU A 95 -10.92 -7.95 3.59
N LEU A 96 -9.70 -7.72 3.09
CA LEU A 96 -8.47 -8.06 3.82
C LEU A 96 -8.40 -7.33 5.16
N SER A 97 -8.83 -6.06 5.21
CA SER A 97 -8.92 -5.30 6.46
C SER A 97 -9.90 -5.94 7.44
N THR A 98 -11.05 -6.41 6.96
CA THR A 98 -12.03 -7.11 7.80
C THR A 98 -11.50 -8.44 8.30
N GLU A 99 -10.93 -9.26 7.41
CA GLU A 99 -10.39 -10.60 7.72
C GLU A 99 -9.22 -10.53 8.72
N MET A 100 -8.38 -9.49 8.61
CA MET A 100 -7.21 -9.31 9.46
C MET A 100 -7.46 -8.46 10.71
N GLY A 101 -8.68 -7.92 10.88
CA GLY A 101 -9.07 -7.11 12.03
C GLY A 101 -8.47 -5.70 12.05
N PHE A 102 -8.17 -5.12 10.89
CA PHE A 102 -7.70 -3.74 10.78
C PHE A 102 -8.83 -2.73 10.96
N ASN A 103 -8.49 -1.59 11.54
CA ASN A 103 -9.43 -0.49 11.68
C ASN A 103 -9.47 0.33 10.38
N GLN A 104 -10.59 0.29 9.66
CA GLN A 104 -10.87 1.12 8.48
C GLN A 104 -12.25 1.78 8.65
N PRO A 105 -12.36 2.84 9.46
CA PRO A 105 -13.65 3.38 9.88
C PRO A 105 -14.43 4.04 8.73
N ARG A 106 -13.75 4.55 7.70
CA ARG A 106 -14.37 5.09 6.48
C ARG A 106 -13.66 4.56 5.23
N PRO A 107 -14.07 3.38 4.73
CA PRO A 107 -13.58 2.89 3.45
C PRO A 107 -13.80 3.94 2.35
N HIS A 108 -12.87 4.03 1.40
CA HIS A 108 -12.88 5.03 0.31
C HIS A 108 -12.60 6.46 0.76
N ARG A 109 -12.21 6.67 2.03
CA ARG A 109 -11.56 7.90 2.45
C ARG A 109 -10.05 7.69 2.36
N ALA A 110 -9.39 8.47 1.50
CA ALA A 110 -7.98 8.27 1.17
C ALA A 110 -7.04 8.14 2.39
N LEU A 111 -7.29 8.86 3.49
CA LEU A 111 -6.46 8.75 4.69
C LEU A 111 -6.64 7.40 5.41
N ASP A 112 -7.88 6.93 5.49
CA ASP A 112 -8.23 5.67 6.14
C ASP A 112 -7.74 4.49 5.28
N ASP A 113 -7.87 4.59 3.96
CA ASP A 113 -7.33 3.60 3.02
C ASP A 113 -5.79 3.57 3.06
N ALA A 114 -5.12 4.71 3.20
CA ALA A 114 -3.67 4.77 3.36
C ALA A 114 -3.21 4.15 4.69
N ASP A 115 -3.93 4.35 5.79
CA ASP A 115 -3.60 3.71 7.06
C ASP A 115 -3.91 2.21 7.05
N ALA A 116 -5.02 1.78 6.45
CA ALA A 116 -5.33 0.37 6.24
C ALA A 116 -4.27 -0.31 5.36
N THR A 117 -3.80 0.35 4.29
CA THR A 117 -2.69 -0.13 3.45
C THR A 117 -1.40 -0.29 4.25
N ARG A 118 -1.09 0.67 5.16
CA ARG A 118 0.05 0.57 6.08
C ARG A 118 -0.09 -0.63 7.02
N GLN A 119 -1.27 -0.83 7.62
CA GLN A 119 -1.55 -1.97 8.50
C GLN A 119 -1.38 -3.30 7.75
N LEU A 120 -1.94 -3.38 6.54
CA LEU A 120 -1.82 -4.54 5.65
C LEU A 120 -0.36 -4.83 5.29
N LEU A 121 0.44 -3.83 4.90
CA LEU A 121 1.85 -4.04 4.59
C LEU A 121 2.62 -4.64 5.78
N LEU A 122 2.37 -4.15 6.99
CA LEU A 122 3.02 -4.67 8.20
C LEU A 122 2.63 -6.12 8.47
N ARG A 123 1.34 -6.45 8.33
CA ARG A 123 0.88 -7.83 8.47
C ARG A 123 1.47 -8.74 7.39
N LEU A 124 1.46 -8.32 6.13
CA LEU A 124 2.06 -9.10 5.04
C LEU A 124 3.55 -9.36 5.30
N ARG A 125 4.26 -8.41 5.94
CA ARG A 125 5.64 -8.64 6.37
C ARG A 125 5.74 -9.71 7.45
N GLU A 126 4.83 -9.71 8.42
CA GLU A 126 4.76 -10.76 9.45
C GLU A 126 4.48 -12.14 8.82
N GLU A 127 3.54 -12.22 7.89
CA GLU A 127 3.24 -13.45 7.13
C GLU A 127 4.47 -13.95 6.36
N ALA A 128 5.20 -13.05 5.67
CA ALA A 128 6.41 -13.41 4.94
C ALA A 128 7.52 -13.93 5.85
N VAL A 129 7.71 -13.29 7.02
CA VAL A 129 8.70 -13.71 8.01
C VAL A 129 8.33 -15.06 8.64
N ALA A 130 7.04 -15.40 8.73
CA ALA A 130 6.56 -16.65 9.32
C ALA A 130 6.58 -17.85 8.36
N LEU A 131 6.95 -17.67 7.09
CA LEU A 131 7.07 -18.78 6.13
C LEU A 131 8.10 -19.83 6.57
N ASP A 132 7.92 -21.06 6.11
CA ASP A 132 8.91 -22.13 6.26
C ASP A 132 10.25 -21.74 5.60
N GLU A 133 11.37 -22.06 6.24
CA GLU A 133 12.71 -21.65 5.77
C GLU A 133 13.03 -22.19 4.36
N GLY A 134 12.62 -23.41 4.02
CA GLY A 134 12.82 -23.96 2.67
C GLY A 134 12.00 -23.20 1.61
N LEU A 135 10.80 -22.75 1.98
CA LEU A 135 10.01 -21.86 1.13
C LEU A 135 10.64 -20.47 1.00
N LYS A 136 11.17 -19.90 2.09
CA LYS A 136 11.90 -18.62 2.04
C LYS A 136 13.08 -18.67 1.09
N GLU A 137 13.92 -19.71 1.19
CA GLU A 137 15.06 -19.92 0.30
C GLU A 137 14.63 -20.01 -1.16
N SER A 138 13.57 -20.79 -1.44
CA SER A 138 13.03 -20.94 -2.79
C SER A 138 12.52 -19.62 -3.36
N MET A 139 11.80 -18.83 -2.55
CA MET A 139 11.31 -17.52 -2.93
C MET A 139 12.45 -16.52 -3.16
N LEU A 140 13.46 -16.50 -2.28
CA LEU A 140 14.65 -15.65 -2.42
C LEU A 140 15.40 -15.94 -3.72
N ALA A 141 15.64 -17.22 -4.03
CA ALA A 141 16.28 -17.64 -5.27
C ALA A 141 15.49 -17.19 -6.50
N LEU A 142 14.15 -17.29 -6.45
CA LEU A 142 13.27 -16.87 -7.53
C LEU A 142 13.31 -15.35 -7.76
N VAL A 143 13.35 -14.55 -6.68
CA VAL A 143 13.28 -13.09 -6.80
C VAL A 143 14.64 -12.41 -6.99
N ALA A 144 15.75 -13.07 -6.67
CA ALA A 144 17.11 -12.53 -6.71
C ALA A 144 17.51 -11.81 -8.03
N PRO A 145 17.07 -12.25 -9.23
CA PRO A 145 17.40 -11.56 -10.48
C PRO A 145 16.67 -10.22 -10.69
N TYR A 146 15.63 -9.93 -9.90
CA TYR A 146 14.71 -8.82 -10.15
C TYR A 146 14.91 -7.66 -9.17
N GLY A 147 15.05 -6.44 -9.70
CA GLY A 147 15.25 -5.22 -8.91
C GLY A 147 13.97 -4.45 -8.51
N TRP A 148 12.79 -4.98 -8.83
CA TRP A 148 11.50 -4.34 -8.53
C TRP A 148 11.13 -4.38 -7.02
N PRO A 149 10.24 -3.48 -6.54
CA PRO A 149 10.00 -3.29 -5.11
C PRO A 149 9.44 -4.53 -4.41
N VAL A 150 8.65 -5.35 -5.11
CA VAL A 150 8.11 -6.60 -4.57
C VAL A 150 9.22 -7.61 -4.28
N ALA A 151 10.21 -7.77 -5.18
CA ALA A 151 11.37 -8.62 -4.87
C ALA A 151 12.15 -8.08 -3.68
N ARG A 152 12.35 -6.77 -3.62
CA ARG A 152 13.05 -6.15 -2.48
C ARG A 152 12.31 -6.35 -1.18
N PHE A 153 10.98 -6.24 -1.17
CA PHE A 153 10.15 -6.54 -0.01
C PHE A 153 10.39 -7.98 0.47
N PHE A 154 10.38 -8.96 -0.44
CA PHE A 154 10.66 -10.35 -0.08
C PHE A 154 12.11 -10.55 0.38
N ALA A 155 13.08 -9.95 -0.31
CA ALA A 155 14.48 -10.01 0.12
C ALA A 155 14.67 -9.47 1.54
N ASP A 156 14.09 -8.31 1.85
CA ASP A 156 14.17 -7.67 3.16
C ASP A 156 13.38 -8.42 4.25
N ALA A 157 12.22 -9.00 3.91
CA ALA A 157 11.39 -9.74 4.87
C ALA A 157 11.95 -11.13 5.17
N LEU A 158 12.38 -11.87 4.15
CA LEU A 158 12.82 -13.26 4.29
C LEU A 158 14.23 -13.38 4.92
N THR A 159 15.00 -12.29 4.94
CA THR A 159 16.30 -12.23 5.64
C THR A 159 16.20 -11.67 7.06
N ALA A 160 15.01 -11.25 7.50
CA ALA A 160 14.81 -10.80 8.87
C ALA A 160 14.87 -11.98 9.86
N PRO A 161 15.40 -11.79 11.08
CA PRO A 161 15.42 -12.87 12.09
C PRO A 161 14.01 -13.36 12.40
N SER A 162 13.81 -14.69 12.47
CA SER A 162 12.52 -15.27 12.84
C SER A 162 12.07 -14.77 14.22
N PRO A 163 10.79 -14.36 14.40
CA PRO A 163 10.27 -13.84 15.66
C PRO A 163 10.17 -14.92 16.74
N ASN A 164 10.14 -16.19 16.34
CA ASN A 164 10.32 -17.36 17.21
C ASN A 164 11.53 -18.15 16.70
N PRO A 165 12.75 -17.93 17.23
CA PRO A 165 13.85 -18.83 16.94
C PRO A 165 13.50 -20.22 17.48
N GLU A 166 13.72 -21.28 16.68
CA GLU A 166 13.72 -22.63 17.24
C GLU A 166 14.71 -22.66 18.43
N PRO A 167 14.34 -23.26 19.58
CA PRO A 167 15.30 -23.46 20.64
C PRO A 167 16.48 -24.27 20.08
N PRO A 168 17.73 -23.91 20.41
CA PRO A 168 18.91 -24.57 19.85
C PRO A 168 18.78 -26.08 20.03
N ALA A 169 18.97 -26.82 18.95
CA ALA A 169 18.99 -28.28 18.96
C ALA A 169 19.90 -28.72 20.12
N ALA A 170 19.32 -29.42 21.09
CA ALA A 170 20.07 -29.93 22.23
C ALA A 170 21.16 -30.86 21.69
N VAL A 171 22.40 -30.38 21.73
CA VAL A 171 23.57 -31.20 21.45
C VAL A 171 23.66 -32.21 22.59
N GLY A 172 23.32 -33.47 22.30
CA GLY A 172 23.42 -34.62 23.19
C GLY A 172 24.27 -35.70 22.55
#